data_AF-A0A1F6VPT4-F1
#
_entry.id   AF-A0A1F6VPT4-F1
#
_cell.length_a   1.000
_cell.length_b   1.000
_cell.length_c   1.000
_cell.angle_alpha   90.00
_cell.angle_beta   90.00
_cell.angle_gamma   90.00
#
_symmetry.space_group_name_H-M   'P 1'
#
loop_
_entity.id
_entity.type
_entity.pdbx_description
1 polymer ?
#
loop_
_entity_poly.entity_id
_entity_poly.type
_entity_poly.pdbx_seq_one_letter_code
_entity_poly.pdbx_strand_id
1 'polypeptide(L)'
;MTDPKLMSFEELQKKIASLKENRGVDLSTEEDLSVAVMNLISLEEHFFFSGAKTGKGEYYEMLREVREMRKVLLARMIDKTEAESWCISKHLLATTMRLMEVGTKLQGDGKVEDAKQMFSFAYKSFNLFFGLRLKIINTADVKNTLKKEKPMTFDDIMSKLVDCCKE
;
A
#
# COMPACT_ATOMS: atom_id res chain seq x y z
N MET A 1 -10.30 -18.42 26.09
CA MET A 1 -10.28 -17.70 24.79
C MET A 1 -9.33 -16.53 24.97
N THR A 2 -8.11 -16.65 24.45
CA THR A 2 -7.05 -15.66 24.60
C THR A 2 -7.29 -14.52 23.61
N ASP A 3 -7.40 -13.29 24.13
CA ASP A 3 -7.42 -12.05 23.36
C ASP A 3 -6.34 -12.05 22.27
N PRO A 4 -6.63 -11.64 21.02
CA PRO A 4 -5.60 -11.23 20.10
C PRO A 4 -4.99 -9.94 20.66
N LYS A 5 -3.89 -10.10 21.41
CA LYS A 5 -3.18 -9.00 22.04
C LYS A 5 -2.67 -8.08 20.92
N LEU A 6 -3.28 -6.91 20.74
CA LEU A 6 -2.70 -5.84 19.93
C LEU A 6 -1.27 -5.61 20.46
N MET A 7 -0.28 -5.77 19.58
CA MET A 7 1.12 -5.62 19.95
C MET A 7 1.34 -4.22 20.56
N SER A 8 2.03 -4.17 21.70
CA SER A 8 2.47 -2.91 22.28
C SER A 8 3.50 -2.23 21.36
N PHE A 9 3.66 -0.92 21.51
CA PHE A 9 4.61 -0.13 20.70
C PHE A 9 6.05 -0.66 20.81
N GLU A 10 6.47 -1.11 22.00
CA GLU A 10 7.80 -1.71 22.21
C GLU A 10 7.93 -3.08 21.53
N GLU A 11 6.91 -3.93 21.59
CA GLU A 11 6.90 -5.21 20.87
C GLU A 11 6.95 -4.99 19.35
N LEU A 12 6.30 -3.92 18.87
CA LEU A 12 6.35 -3.53 17.48
C LEU A 12 7.72 -3.00 17.06
N GLN A 13 8.32 -2.09 17.83
CA GLN A 13 9.68 -1.61 17.59
C GLN A 13 10.69 -2.76 17.58
N LYS A 14 10.57 -3.72 18.51
CA LYS A 14 11.42 -4.92 18.53
C LYS A 14 11.18 -5.81 17.30
N LYS A 15 9.93 -5.97 16.85
CA LYS A 15 9.61 -6.72 15.63
C LYS A 15 10.15 -6.02 14.38
N ILE A 16 10.15 -4.69 14.34
CA ILE A 16 10.70 -3.91 13.23
C ILE A 16 12.23 -4.01 13.22
N ALA A 17 12.87 -3.80 14.37
CA ALA A 17 14.31 -3.97 14.52
C ALA A 17 14.74 -5.38 14.11
N SER A 18 14.00 -6.41 14.53
CA SER A 18 14.27 -7.78 14.13
C SER A 18 13.98 -8.07 12.66
N LEU A 19 13.01 -7.38 12.03
CA LEU A 19 12.77 -7.48 10.58
C LEU A 19 13.87 -6.79 9.78
N LYS A 20 14.36 -5.63 10.25
CA LYS A 20 15.52 -4.94 9.66
C LYS A 20 16.78 -5.81 9.74
N GLU A 21 17.06 -6.41 10.90
CA GLU A 21 18.24 -7.28 11.11
C GLU A 21 18.13 -8.64 10.41
N ASN A 22 16.98 -9.33 10.49
CA ASN A 22 16.89 -10.73 10.05
C ASN A 22 16.41 -10.90 8.60
N ARG A 23 15.81 -9.88 7.98
CA ARG A 23 15.27 -9.98 6.61
C ARG A 23 15.86 -9.00 5.61
N GLY A 24 16.78 -8.13 6.03
CA GLY A 24 17.37 -7.11 5.14
C GLY A 24 16.31 -6.18 4.55
N VAL A 25 15.22 -5.94 5.28
CA VAL A 25 14.11 -5.08 4.84
C VAL A 25 14.57 -3.63 4.96
N ASP A 26 14.95 -3.06 3.82
CA ASP A 26 15.13 -1.62 3.67
C ASP A 26 13.77 -0.97 3.37
N LEU A 27 13.18 -0.35 4.40
CA LEU A 27 11.87 0.28 4.29
C LEU A 27 11.86 1.44 3.29
N SER A 28 12.99 2.15 3.13
CA SER A 28 13.14 3.25 2.18
C SER A 28 12.98 2.74 0.74
N THR A 29 13.80 1.74 0.37
CA THR A 29 13.68 1.08 -0.94
C THR A 29 12.30 0.44 -1.14
N GLU A 30 11.68 -0.12 -0.11
CA GLU A 30 10.34 -0.72 -0.24
C GLU A 30 9.22 0.29 -0.46
N GLU A 31 9.32 1.48 0.15
CA GLU A 31 8.41 2.58 -0.12
C GLU A 31 8.51 3.04 -1.57
N ASP A 32 9.72 3.27 -2.07
CA ASP A 32 9.95 3.63 -3.48
C ASP A 32 9.42 2.55 -4.43
N LEU A 33 9.68 1.28 -4.13
CA LEU A 33 9.15 0.16 -4.90
C LEU A 33 7.62 0.08 -4.86
N SER A 34 7.01 0.41 -3.72
CA SER A 34 5.55 0.43 -3.60
C SER A 34 4.92 1.51 -4.48
N VAL A 35 5.53 2.70 -4.55
CA VAL A 35 5.12 3.80 -5.44
C VAL A 35 5.37 3.42 -6.91
N ALA A 36 6.49 2.77 -7.23
CA ALA A 36 6.73 2.25 -8.57
C ALA A 36 5.64 1.25 -9.00
N VAL A 37 5.21 0.35 -8.10
CA VAL A 37 4.10 -0.58 -8.35
C VAL A 37 2.78 0.16 -8.57
N MET A 38 2.47 1.20 -7.79
CA MET A 38 1.28 2.05 -8.02
C MET A 38 1.29 2.63 -9.44
N ASN A 39 2.41 3.21 -9.86
CA ASN A 39 2.56 3.82 -11.18
C ASN A 39 2.43 2.78 -12.31
N LEU A 40 2.97 1.57 -12.13
CA LEU A 40 2.79 0.49 -13.11
C LEU A 40 1.32 0.05 -13.23
N ILE A 41 0.58 -0.02 -12.11
CA ILE A 41 -0.87 -0.29 -12.15
C ILE A 41 -1.59 0.81 -12.94
N SER A 42 -1.23 2.09 -12.71
CA SER A 42 -1.80 3.20 -13.46
C SER A 42 -1.50 3.12 -14.96
N LEU A 43 -0.28 2.72 -15.34
CA LEU A 43 0.08 2.49 -16.75
C LEU A 43 -0.74 1.35 -17.37
N GLU A 44 -0.97 0.24 -16.66
CA GLU A 44 -1.87 -0.83 -17.13
C GLU A 44 -3.26 -0.27 -17.49
N GLU A 45 -3.83 0.58 -16.63
CA GLU A 45 -5.13 1.22 -16.84
C GLU A 45 -5.10 2.20 -18.03
N HIS A 46 -4.06 3.03 -18.13
CA HIS A 46 -3.90 3.98 -19.24
C HIS A 46 -3.79 3.27 -20.59
N PHE A 47 -3.02 2.19 -20.67
CA PHE A 47 -2.90 1.41 -21.89
C PHE A 47 -4.19 0.67 -22.24
N PHE A 48 -4.91 0.14 -21.25
CA PHE A 48 -6.24 -0.43 -21.46
C PHE A 48 -7.19 0.59 -22.11
N PHE A 49 -7.30 1.80 -21.53
CA PHE A 49 -8.17 2.84 -22.07
C PHE A 49 -7.71 3.32 -23.45
N SER A 50 -6.40 3.42 -23.69
CA SER A 50 -5.85 3.87 -24.97
C SER A 50 -6.15 2.86 -26.09
N GLY A 51 -5.96 1.56 -25.82
CA GLY A 51 -6.35 0.50 -26.74
C GLY A 51 -7.86 0.52 -27.03
N ALA A 52 -8.69 0.66 -25.98
CA ALA A 52 -10.14 0.69 -26.13
C ALA A 52 -10.64 1.91 -26.93
N LYS A 53 -10.03 3.08 -26.74
CA LYS A 53 -10.41 4.33 -27.44
C LYS A 53 -9.93 4.38 -28.88
N THR A 54 -8.75 3.84 -29.16
CA THR A 54 -8.10 3.99 -30.47
C THR A 54 -8.25 2.77 -31.37
N GLY A 55 -8.62 1.61 -30.81
CA GLY A 55 -8.64 0.33 -31.52
C GLY A 55 -7.26 -0.22 -31.85
N LYS A 56 -6.16 0.42 -31.41
CA LYS A 56 -4.80 -0.01 -31.73
C LYS A 56 -4.33 -1.10 -30.76
N GLY A 57 -4.00 -2.27 -31.30
CA GLY A 57 -3.54 -3.43 -30.52
C GLY A 57 -2.22 -3.21 -29.78
N GLU A 58 -1.35 -2.32 -30.27
CA GLU A 58 -0.05 -1.99 -29.67
C GLU A 58 -0.15 -1.56 -28.20
N TYR A 59 -1.26 -0.91 -27.80
CA TYR A 59 -1.48 -0.54 -26.40
C TYR A 59 -1.68 -1.76 -25.50
N TYR A 60 -2.32 -2.82 -25.98
CA TYR A 60 -2.50 -4.06 -25.20
C TYR A 60 -1.20 -4.85 -25.09
N GLU A 61 -0.31 -4.76 -26.08
CA GLU A 61 1.04 -5.33 -26.00
C GLU A 61 1.86 -4.60 -24.93
N MET A 62 1.84 -3.25 -24.91
CA MET A 62 2.49 -2.47 -23.85
C MET A 62 1.90 -2.76 -22.47
N LEU A 63 0.57 -2.91 -22.36
CA LEU A 63 -0.08 -3.33 -21.12
C LEU A 63 0.51 -4.63 -20.59
N ARG A 64 0.69 -5.63 -21.46
CA ARG A 64 1.27 -6.93 -21.07
C ARG A 64 2.69 -6.76 -20.51
N GLU A 65 3.55 -5.97 -21.16
CA GLU A 65 4.92 -5.75 -20.70
C GLU A 65 4.96 -5.03 -19.34
N VAL A 66 4.14 -3.99 -19.16
CA VAL A 66 4.01 -3.29 -17.87
C VAL A 66 3.51 -4.23 -16.77
N ARG A 67 2.54 -5.08 -17.09
CA ARG A 67 2.00 -6.06 -16.14
C ARG A 67 3.06 -7.05 -15.66
N GLU A 68 3.97 -7.48 -16.53
CA GLU A 68 5.07 -8.36 -16.13
C GLU A 68 6.08 -7.64 -15.24
N MET A 69 6.44 -6.38 -15.55
CA MET A 69 7.27 -5.56 -14.65
C MET A 69 6.62 -5.42 -13.27
N ARG A 70 5.31 -5.11 -13.20
CA ARG A 70 4.57 -5.00 -11.94
C ARG A 70 4.63 -6.30 -11.14
N LYS A 71 4.43 -7.46 -11.80
CA LYS A 71 4.50 -8.77 -11.14
C LYS A 71 5.88 -9.04 -10.57
N VAL A 72 6.95 -8.67 -11.27
CA VAL A 72 8.32 -8.84 -10.76
C VAL A 72 8.56 -7.97 -9.54
N LEU A 73 8.19 -6.68 -9.58
CA LEU A 73 8.41 -5.77 -8.44
C LEU A 73 7.55 -6.14 -7.23
N LEU A 74 6.27 -6.46 -7.42
CA LEU A 74 5.40 -6.86 -6.31
C LEU A 74 5.89 -8.15 -5.62
N ALA A 75 6.52 -9.06 -6.36
CA ALA A 75 7.11 -10.29 -5.81
C ALA A 75 8.34 -10.07 -4.94
N ARG A 76 8.98 -8.90 -5.03
CA ARG A 76 10.08 -8.54 -4.12
C ARG A 76 9.58 -8.16 -2.73
N MET A 77 8.34 -7.69 -2.65
CA MET A 77 7.74 -7.19 -1.42
C MET A 77 6.80 -8.23 -0.79
N ILE A 78 5.97 -8.91 -1.59
CA ILE A 78 4.92 -9.81 -1.10
C ILE A 78 5.21 -11.24 -1.53
N ASP A 79 5.22 -12.16 -0.55
CA ASP A 79 5.38 -13.59 -0.78
C ASP A 79 4.15 -14.13 -1.54
N LYS A 80 4.39 -14.87 -2.62
CA LYS A 80 3.36 -15.45 -3.50
C LYS A 80 2.60 -16.62 -2.87
N THR A 81 3.13 -17.20 -1.78
CA THR A 81 2.53 -18.37 -1.12
C THR A 81 1.21 -18.05 -0.42
N GLU A 82 0.94 -16.77 -0.13
CA GLU A 82 -0.32 -16.29 0.42
C GLU A 82 -1.15 -15.61 -0.70
N ALA A 83 -1.91 -16.41 -1.46
CA ALA A 83 -2.64 -15.94 -2.64
C ALA A 83 -3.54 -14.71 -2.40
N GLU A 84 -4.13 -14.59 -1.21
CA GLU A 84 -4.94 -13.44 -0.82
C GLU A 84 -4.08 -12.19 -0.55
N SER A 85 -2.95 -12.32 0.14
CA SER A 85 -2.04 -11.21 0.47
C SER A 85 -1.52 -10.51 -0.80
N TRP A 86 -1.18 -11.27 -1.83
CA TRP A 86 -0.76 -10.71 -3.12
C TRP A 86 -1.82 -9.79 -3.75
N CYS A 87 -3.06 -10.28 -3.83
CA CYS A 87 -4.14 -9.54 -4.47
C CYS A 87 -4.54 -8.33 -3.63
N ILE A 88 -4.65 -8.49 -2.31
CA ILE A 88 -4.98 -7.42 -1.38
C ILE A 88 -3.93 -6.31 -1.46
N SER A 89 -2.63 -6.64 -1.42
CA SER A 89 -1.56 -5.64 -1.55
C SER A 89 -1.66 -4.82 -2.83
N LYS A 90 -1.87 -5.48 -3.99
CA LYS A 90 -2.08 -4.78 -5.26
C LYS A 90 -3.28 -3.84 -5.21
N HIS A 91 -4.41 -4.29 -4.64
CA HIS A 91 -5.62 -3.48 -4.55
C HIS A 91 -5.48 -2.31 -3.58
N LEU A 92 -4.76 -2.47 -2.47
CA LEU A 92 -4.45 -1.38 -1.53
C LEU A 92 -3.59 -0.32 -2.20
N LEU A 93 -2.50 -0.70 -2.89
CA LEU A 93 -1.64 0.22 -3.63
C LEU A 93 -2.41 0.99 -4.72
N ALA A 94 -3.22 0.29 -5.51
CA ALA A 94 -4.07 0.93 -6.52
C ALA A 94 -5.07 1.93 -5.91
N THR A 95 -5.66 1.56 -4.77
CA THR A 95 -6.62 2.41 -4.03
C THR A 95 -5.94 3.66 -3.49
N THR A 96 -4.75 3.52 -2.89
CA THR A 96 -3.93 4.64 -2.41
C THR A 96 -3.71 5.67 -3.52
N MET A 97 -3.17 5.25 -4.67
CA MET A 97 -2.89 6.15 -5.78
C MET A 97 -4.17 6.84 -6.29
N ARG A 98 -5.26 6.09 -6.42
CA ARG A 98 -6.52 6.64 -6.94
C ARG A 98 -7.13 7.68 -5.99
N LEU A 99 -7.03 7.46 -4.68
CA LEU A 99 -7.47 8.42 -3.67
C LEU A 99 -6.59 9.68 -3.63
N MET A 100 -5.27 9.54 -3.81
CA MET A 100 -4.36 10.69 -3.95
C MET A 100 -4.79 11.58 -5.13
N GLU A 101 -5.00 10.97 -6.30
CA GLU A 101 -5.42 11.67 -7.52
C GLU A 101 -6.76 12.40 -7.35
N VAL A 102 -7.75 11.77 -6.71
CA VAL A 102 -9.05 12.40 -6.42
C VAL A 102 -8.88 13.54 -5.42
N GLY A 103 -8.09 13.35 -4.36
CA GLY A 103 -7.79 14.40 -3.38
C GLY A 103 -7.13 15.62 -4.01
N THR A 104 -6.15 15.42 -4.90
CA THR A 104 -5.49 16.52 -5.62
C THR A 104 -6.46 17.29 -6.52
N LYS A 105 -7.40 16.61 -7.19
CA LYS A 105 -8.45 17.26 -7.99
C LYS A 105 -9.39 18.10 -7.12
N LEU A 106 -9.87 17.54 -6.01
CA LEU A 106 -10.73 18.25 -5.06
C LEU A 106 -10.02 19.48 -4.48
N GLN A 107 -8.72 19.38 -4.21
CA GLN A 107 -7.91 20.50 -3.76
C GLN A 107 -7.81 21.60 -4.83
N GLY A 108 -7.60 21.22 -6.10
CA GLY A 108 -7.63 22.15 -7.23
C GLY A 108 -8.99 22.84 -7.42
N ASP A 109 -10.09 22.15 -7.10
CA ASP A 109 -11.46 22.67 -7.13
C ASP A 109 -11.82 23.52 -5.88
N GLY A 110 -10.89 23.72 -4.94
CA GLY A 110 -11.12 24.47 -3.70
C GLY A 110 -11.91 23.71 -2.62
N LYS A 111 -12.20 22.41 -2.83
CA LYS A 111 -12.91 21.54 -1.88
C LYS A 111 -11.94 20.94 -0.86
N VAL A 112 -11.35 21.81 -0.04
CA VAL A 112 -10.22 21.47 0.84
C VAL A 112 -10.54 20.35 1.84
N GLU A 113 -11.71 20.35 2.46
CA GLU A 113 -12.06 19.33 3.47
C GLU A 113 -12.28 17.94 2.84
N ASP A 114 -12.92 17.87 1.67
CA ASP A 114 -13.09 16.62 0.92
C ASP A 114 -11.72 16.08 0.47
N ALA A 115 -10.82 16.97 0.01
CA ALA A 115 -9.47 16.59 -0.37
C ALA A 115 -8.69 15.97 0.80
N LYS A 116 -8.73 16.61 1.98
CA LYS A 116 -8.11 16.07 3.21
C LYS A 116 -8.66 14.69 3.57
N GLN A 117 -9.96 14.46 3.41
CA GLN A 117 -10.57 13.15 3.64
C GLN A 117 -9.99 12.09 2.68
N MET A 118 -9.86 12.42 1.39
CA MET A 118 -9.27 11.49 0.40
C MET A 118 -7.81 11.19 0.72
N PHE A 119 -7.02 12.19 1.10
CA PHE A 119 -5.62 11.98 1.51
C PHE A 119 -5.51 11.11 2.77
N SER A 120 -6.40 11.30 3.75
CA SER A 120 -6.47 10.44 4.94
C SER A 120 -6.76 8.98 4.57
N PHE A 121 -7.72 8.72 3.66
CA PHE A 121 -8.01 7.37 3.19
C PHE A 121 -6.87 6.78 2.35
N ALA A 122 -6.18 7.58 1.55
CA ALA A 122 -5.01 7.15 0.80
C ALA A 122 -3.90 6.68 1.74
N TYR A 123 -3.61 7.49 2.77
CA TYR A 123 -2.61 7.19 3.79
C TYR A 123 -2.95 5.91 4.55
N LYS A 124 -4.20 5.78 5.00
CA LYS A 124 -4.67 4.55 5.68
C LYS A 124 -4.55 3.31 4.79
N SER A 125 -4.86 3.42 3.50
CA SER A 125 -4.74 2.30 2.56
C SER A 125 -3.28 1.89 2.33
N PHE A 126 -2.37 2.87 2.28
CA PHE A 126 -0.93 2.64 2.13
C PHE A 126 -0.35 1.95 3.37
N ASN A 127 -0.76 2.43 4.54
CA ASN A 127 -0.41 1.85 5.82
C ASN A 127 -0.88 0.39 5.91
N LEU A 128 -2.10 0.07 5.47
CA LEU A 128 -2.61 -1.31 5.45
C LEU A 128 -1.74 -2.22 4.57
N PHE A 129 -1.22 -1.71 3.44
CA PHE A 129 -0.28 -2.46 2.61
C PHE A 129 0.99 -2.82 3.38
N PHE A 130 1.60 -1.85 4.08
CA PHE A 130 2.78 -2.13 4.89
C PHE A 130 2.51 -3.02 6.09
N GLY A 131 1.32 -2.91 6.69
CA GLY A 131 0.86 -3.82 7.75
C GLY A 131 0.86 -5.28 7.29
N LEU A 132 0.44 -5.55 6.04
CA LEU A 132 0.50 -6.88 5.43
C LEU A 132 1.95 -7.27 5.07
N ARG A 133 2.70 -6.36 4.42
CA ARG A 133 4.10 -6.57 4.02
C ARG A 133 4.99 -6.99 5.18
N LEU A 134 4.84 -6.32 6.32
CA LEU A 134 5.61 -6.55 7.55
C LEU A 134 5.00 -7.66 8.43
N LYS A 135 3.91 -8.29 7.98
CA LYS A 135 3.14 -9.30 8.73
C LYS A 135 2.79 -8.82 10.15
N ILE A 136 2.46 -7.53 10.28
CA ILE A 136 1.96 -6.90 11.51
C ILE A 136 0.47 -7.18 11.64
N ILE A 137 -0.24 -7.21 10.52
CA ILE A 137 -1.66 -7.55 10.42
C ILE A 137 -1.76 -8.85 9.63
N ASN A 138 -2.47 -9.85 10.15
CA ASN A 138 -2.89 -11.00 9.35
C ASN A 138 -4.25 -10.68 8.70
N THR A 139 -4.57 -11.26 7.53
CA THR A 139 -5.84 -11.03 6.82
C THR A 139 -7.06 -11.36 7.70
N ALA A 140 -6.90 -12.29 8.65
CA ALA A 140 -7.90 -12.62 9.67
C ALA A 140 -8.19 -11.47 10.66
N ASP A 141 -7.22 -10.61 10.95
CA ASP A 141 -7.31 -9.54 11.95
C ASP A 141 -8.05 -8.29 11.41
N VAL A 142 -8.08 -8.12 10.08
CA VAL A 142 -8.72 -6.98 9.40
C VAL A 142 -10.23 -6.92 9.68
N LYS A 143 -10.88 -8.05 9.98
CA LYS A 143 -12.30 -8.08 10.34
C LYS A 143 -12.62 -7.45 11.70
N ASN A 144 -11.64 -7.33 12.61
CA ASN A 144 -11.89 -7.00 14.02
C ASN A 144 -11.46 -5.58 14.43
N THR A 145 -10.76 -4.82 13.57
CA THR A 145 -10.12 -3.54 13.95
C THR A 145 -11.06 -2.31 13.96
N LEU A 146 -12.36 -2.47 13.67
CA LEU A 146 -13.29 -1.34 13.54
C LEU A 146 -13.96 -0.89 14.85
N LYS A 147 -13.58 -1.45 16.01
CA LYS A 147 -14.14 -1.05 17.31
C LYS A 147 -13.07 -1.03 18.39
N LYS A 148 -12.49 0.15 18.67
CA LYS A 148 -12.17 0.69 20.02
C LYS A 148 -11.21 1.88 19.95
N GLU A 149 -11.44 2.85 20.82
CA GLU A 149 -10.65 4.09 20.96
C GLU A 149 -9.36 3.90 21.78
N LYS A 150 -8.29 4.53 21.27
CA LYS A 150 -6.99 4.98 21.84
C LYS A 150 -6.20 3.99 22.74
N PRO A 151 -5.29 3.22 22.13
CA PRO A 151 -3.84 3.55 22.11
C PRO A 151 -3.39 4.06 20.73
N MET A 152 -2.10 4.41 20.53
CA MET A 152 -1.53 4.89 19.26
C MET A 152 -2.20 4.21 18.06
N THR A 153 -2.81 5.00 17.18
CA THR A 153 -3.54 4.47 16.04
C THR A 153 -2.58 3.74 15.11
N PHE A 154 -3.09 2.80 14.32
CA PHE A 154 -2.29 2.14 13.29
C PHE A 154 -1.57 3.14 12.37
N ASP A 155 -2.19 4.30 12.14
CA ASP A 155 -1.60 5.41 11.39
C ASP A 155 -0.47 6.12 12.16
N ASP A 156 -0.58 6.26 13.49
CA ASP A 156 0.51 6.79 14.35
C ASP A 156 1.71 5.83 14.41
N ILE A 157 1.44 4.54 14.32
CA ILE A 157 2.45 3.48 14.24
C ILE A 157 3.17 3.55 12.90
N MET A 158 2.41 3.61 11.80
CA MET A 158 2.95 3.61 10.45
C MET A 158 3.70 4.91 10.11
N SER A 159 3.24 6.06 10.59
CA SER A 159 3.93 7.36 10.41
C SER A 159 5.33 7.40 11.03
N LYS A 160 5.57 6.69 12.14
CA LYS A 160 6.89 6.58 12.75
C LYS A 160 7.77 5.49 12.12
N LEU A 161 7.15 4.60 11.35
CA LEU A 161 7.71 3.42 10.71
C LEU A 161 8.25 3.73 9.31
N VAL A 162 7.48 4.53 8.57
CA VAL A 162 7.64 4.93 7.15
C VAL A 162 8.33 6.31 7.06
N ASP A 163 8.98 6.75 8.15
CA ASP A 163 9.72 8.00 8.15
C ASP A 163 11.06 7.83 7.42
N CYS A 164 11.00 7.85 6.09
CA CYS A 164 12.15 7.78 5.18
C CYS A 164 12.99 9.06 5.14
N CYS A 165 12.60 10.11 5.88
CA CYS A 165 13.29 11.40 5.86
C CYS A 165 14.55 11.42 6.75
N LYS A 166 15.07 10.25 7.14
CA LYS A 166 16.25 10.07 8.02
C LYS A 166 17.44 9.39 7.33
N GLU A 167 17.50 9.45 6.00
CA GLU A 167 18.75 9.23 5.27
C GLU A 167 19.70 10.44 5.40
#